data_AF-A0A8J8EWF3-F1
#
_entry.id   AF-A0A8J8EWF3-F1
#
_cell.length_a   1.000
_cell.length_b   1.000
_cell.length_c   1.000
_cell.angle_alpha   90.00
_cell.angle_beta   90.00
_cell.angle_gamma   90.00
#
_symmetry.space_group_name_H-M   'P 1'
#
loop_
_entity.id
_entity.type
_entity.pdbx_description
1 polymer ?
#
loop_
_entity_poly.entity_id
_entity_poly.type
_entity_poly.pdbx_seq_one_letter_code
_entity_poly.pdbx_strand_id
1 'polypeptide(L)'
;MATTGMMAAIAWYAQEKSVTIAEFNAAYASIPLAGILLAMLFDYGLDTGKLYNRMLGRGKSGLSKLVFAFGAVFVFFMMFTWLLAGTITLNLAAVTPATLVASALVALVVLLPNTGTSEWLLWLWIAETIVTGGAHLAIFPAISLFQMAVATLLGGGALG
;
A
#
# COMPACT_ATOMS: atom_id res chain seq x y z
N MET A 1 -17.67 6.06 10.57
CA MET A 1 -18.20 6.87 9.45
C MET A 1 -17.14 7.15 8.39
N ALA A 2 -16.01 7.82 8.71
CA ALA A 2 -14.97 8.10 7.71
C ALA A 2 -14.35 6.83 7.08
N THR A 3 -13.95 5.85 7.89
CA THR A 3 -13.43 4.55 7.42
C THR A 3 -14.43 3.83 6.52
N THR A 4 -15.71 3.79 6.92
CA THR A 4 -16.79 3.20 6.12
C THR A 4 -16.96 3.90 4.77
N GLY A 5 -16.82 5.23 4.72
CA GLY A 5 -16.85 6.00 3.48
C GLY A 5 -15.66 5.69 2.56
N MET A 6 -14.46 5.52 3.12
CA MET A 6 -13.28 5.09 2.35
C MET A 6 -13.45 3.67 1.80
N MET A 7 -13.97 2.74 2.62
CA MET A 7 -14.29 1.38 2.16
C MET A 7 -15.31 1.39 1.03
N ALA A 8 -16.36 2.23 1.13
CA ALA A 8 -17.36 2.39 0.09
C ALA A 8 -16.74 2.97 -1.20
N ALA A 9 -15.81 3.93 -1.10
CA ALA A 9 -15.11 4.48 -2.25
C ALA A 9 -14.21 3.44 -2.95
N ILE A 10 -13.49 2.62 -2.18
CA ILE A 10 -12.69 1.52 -2.71
C ILE A 10 -13.59 0.51 -3.43
N ALA A 11 -14.69 0.10 -2.80
CA ALA A 11 -15.64 -0.85 -3.38
C ALA A 11 -16.31 -0.30 -4.64
N TRP A 12 -16.71 0.98 -4.63
CA TRP A 12 -17.28 1.67 -5.79
C TRP A 12 -16.28 1.73 -6.95
N TYR A 13 -15.03 2.10 -6.68
CA TYR A 13 -13.99 2.13 -7.72
C TYR A 13 -13.68 0.74 -8.28
N ALA A 14 -13.59 -0.28 -7.42
CA ALA A 14 -13.40 -1.66 -7.84
C ALA A 14 -14.56 -2.15 -8.73
N GLN A 15 -15.81 -1.82 -8.37
CA GLN A 15 -16.99 -2.12 -9.16
C GLN A 15 -16.96 -1.40 -10.52
N GLU A 16 -16.68 -0.09 -10.53
CA GLU A 16 -16.64 0.71 -11.77
C GLU A 16 -15.57 0.19 -12.75
N LYS A 17 -14.40 -0.20 -12.23
CA LYS A 17 -13.31 -0.76 -13.05
C LYS A 17 -13.41 -2.27 -13.25
N SER A 18 -14.49 -2.90 -12.80
CA SER A 18 -14.73 -4.35 -12.93
C SER A 18 -13.57 -5.21 -12.43
N VAL A 19 -12.93 -4.79 -11.32
CA VAL A 19 -11.82 -5.52 -10.71
C VAL A 19 -12.34 -6.86 -10.22
N THR A 20 -11.82 -7.94 -10.80
CA THR A 20 -12.15 -9.30 -10.38
C THR A 20 -11.37 -9.69 -9.12
N ILE A 21 -11.90 -10.67 -8.38
CA ILE A 21 -11.18 -11.23 -7.23
C ILE A 21 -9.85 -11.83 -7.67
N ALA A 22 -9.79 -12.50 -8.83
CA ALA A 22 -8.53 -13.06 -9.33
C ALA A 22 -7.44 -11.98 -9.56
N GLU A 23 -7.80 -10.85 -10.16
CA GLU A 23 -6.88 -9.73 -10.36
C GLU A 23 -6.46 -9.08 -9.04
N PHE A 24 -7.39 -8.94 -8.10
CA PHE A 24 -7.08 -8.45 -6.75
C PHE A 24 -6.09 -9.38 -6.04
N ASN A 25 -6.34 -10.69 -6.05
CA ASN A 25 -5.49 -11.69 -5.42
C ASN A 25 -4.08 -11.66 -5.99
N ALA A 26 -3.96 -11.58 -7.33
CA ALA A 26 -2.67 -11.44 -8.01
C ALA A 26 -1.95 -10.15 -7.62
N ALA A 27 -2.67 -9.02 -7.60
CA ALA A 27 -2.09 -7.71 -7.23
C ALA A 27 -1.64 -7.68 -5.77
N TYR A 28 -2.42 -8.25 -4.85
CA TYR A 28 -2.11 -8.28 -3.43
C TYR A 28 -0.97 -9.26 -3.11
N ALA A 29 -0.94 -10.44 -3.75
CA ALA A 29 0.17 -11.40 -3.64
C ALA A 29 1.49 -10.85 -4.21
N SER A 30 1.41 -9.92 -5.16
CA SER A 30 2.58 -9.24 -5.75
C SER A 30 3.24 -8.24 -4.80
N ILE A 31 2.64 -7.92 -3.65
CA ILE A 31 3.29 -7.09 -2.64
C ILE A 31 4.48 -7.89 -2.09
N PRO A 32 5.72 -7.36 -2.14
CA PRO A 32 6.84 -8.05 -1.55
C PRO A 32 6.67 -8.22 -0.04
N LEU A 33 7.11 -9.35 0.53
CA LEU A 33 6.99 -9.64 1.96
C LEU A 33 7.56 -8.50 2.81
N ALA A 34 8.72 -7.94 2.44
CA ALA A 34 9.30 -6.79 3.11
C ALA A 34 8.36 -5.57 3.16
N GLY A 35 7.55 -5.36 2.12
CA GLY A 35 6.51 -4.33 2.09
C GLY A 35 5.38 -4.58 3.08
N ILE A 36 4.94 -5.84 3.20
CA ILE A 36 3.93 -6.24 4.20
C ILE A 36 4.48 -6.10 5.62
N LEU A 37 5.72 -6.52 5.86
CA LEU A 37 6.38 -6.35 7.16
C LEU A 37 6.52 -4.87 7.52
N LEU A 38 6.89 -4.02 6.55
CA LEU A 38 6.96 -2.57 6.74
C LEU A 38 5.58 -1.97 7.02
N ALA A 39 4.53 -2.44 6.33
CA ALA A 39 3.15 -2.06 6.60
C ALA A 39 2.76 -2.36 8.05
N MET A 40 3.09 -3.56 8.53
CA MET A 40 2.82 -3.97 9.90
C MET A 40 3.66 -3.21 10.93
N LEU A 41 4.91 -2.88 10.60
CA LEU A 41 5.75 -2.04 11.45
C LEU A 41 5.15 -0.64 11.60
N PHE A 42 4.67 -0.06 10.50
CA PHE A 42 3.92 1.18 10.54
C PHE A 42 2.61 1.02 11.28
N ASP A 43 1.88 -0.07 11.10
CA ASP A 43 0.63 -0.34 11.80
C ASP A 43 0.81 -0.37 13.33
N TYR A 44 1.84 -1.09 13.79
CA TYR A 44 2.20 -1.18 15.20
C TYR A 44 2.76 0.15 15.75
N GLY A 45 3.63 0.81 14.98
CA GLY A 45 4.30 2.04 15.39
C GLY A 45 3.42 3.29 15.34
N LEU A 46 2.41 3.30 14.47
CA LEU A 46 1.55 4.45 14.21
C LEU A 46 0.21 4.40 14.94
N ASP A 47 -0.02 3.43 15.84
CA ASP A 47 -1.24 3.25 16.66
C ASP A 47 -2.05 4.55 16.69
N THR A 48 -3.01 4.64 15.76
CA THR A 48 -3.58 5.92 15.34
C THR A 48 -4.29 6.61 16.49
N GLY A 49 -4.75 5.85 17.50
CA GLY A 49 -5.27 6.41 18.74
C GLY A 49 -4.23 7.22 19.52
N LYS A 50 -2.98 6.77 19.57
CA LYS A 50 -1.88 7.45 20.26
C LYS A 50 -1.19 8.49 19.37
N LEU A 51 -0.95 8.18 18.10
CA LEU A 51 -0.30 9.08 17.16
C LEU A 51 -1.11 10.36 16.94
N TYR A 52 -2.44 10.25 16.76
CA TYR A 52 -3.30 11.42 16.56
C TYR A 52 -3.30 12.33 17.77
N ASN A 53 -3.45 11.73 18.96
CA ASN A 53 -3.46 12.48 20.21
C ASN A 53 -2.09 13.13 20.50
N ARG A 54 -0.99 12.55 20.00
CA ARG A 54 0.37 13.06 20.15
C ARG A 54 0.73 14.15 19.12
N MET A 55 0.30 14.00 17.87
CA MET A 55 0.66 14.93 16.78
C MET A 55 -0.29 16.12 16.65
N LEU A 56 -1.59 15.95 16.91
CA LEU A 56 -2.58 17.03 16.76
C LEU A 56 -2.97 17.68 18.10
N GLY A 57 -2.59 17.07 19.22
CA GLY A 57 -3.01 17.50 20.55
C GLY A 57 -4.47 17.16 20.87
N ARG A 58 -4.78 16.98 22.15
CA ARG A 58 -6.11 16.56 22.64
C ARG A 58 -7.25 17.54 22.27
N GLY A 59 -6.94 18.81 21.98
CA GLY A 59 -7.93 19.89 21.84
C GLY A 59 -8.27 20.38 20.42
N LYS A 60 -7.72 19.81 19.34
CA LYS A 60 -8.07 20.25 17.99
C LYS A 60 -9.44 19.74 17.51
N SER A 61 -10.11 20.54 16.67
CA SER A 61 -11.44 20.27 16.12
C SER A 61 -11.49 18.92 15.38
N GLY A 62 -12.67 18.29 15.38
CA GLY A 62 -12.89 17.01 14.68
C GLY A 62 -12.49 17.06 13.20
N LEU A 63 -12.59 18.24 12.56
CA LEU A 63 -12.20 18.46 11.17
C LEU A 63 -10.67 18.35 10.96
N SER A 64 -9.85 18.91 11.86
CA SER A 64 -8.38 18.80 11.74
C SER A 64 -7.90 17.36 11.89
N LYS A 65 -8.53 16.59 12.78
CA LYS A 65 -8.28 15.15 12.93
C LYS A 65 -8.68 14.41 11.65
N LEU A 66 -9.83 14.74 11.07
CA LEU A 66 -10.27 14.12 9.82
C LEU A 66 -9.30 14.39 8.66
N VAL A 67 -8.87 15.63 8.46
CA VAL A 67 -7.94 16.00 7.38
C VAL A 67 -6.60 15.27 7.51
N PHE A 68 -6.07 15.16 8.73
CA PHE A 68 -4.84 14.41 8.97
C PHE A 68 -5.02 12.91 8.65
N ALA A 69 -6.21 12.34 8.88
CA ALA A 69 -6.54 10.96 8.50
C ALA A 69 -6.57 10.72 7.02
N PHE A 70 -7.25 11.58 6.29
CA PHE A 70 -7.21 11.49 4.84
C PHE A 70 -5.79 11.69 4.30
N GLY A 71 -5.01 12.63 4.85
CA GLY A 71 -3.63 12.85 4.46
C GLY A 71 -2.73 11.64 4.71
N ALA A 72 -2.81 11.03 5.89
CA ALA A 72 -2.04 9.84 6.23
C ALA A 72 -2.41 8.67 5.30
N VAL A 73 -3.71 8.38 5.14
CA VAL A 73 -4.19 7.30 4.24
C VAL A 73 -3.71 7.54 2.81
N PHE A 74 -3.77 8.78 2.34
CA PHE A 74 -3.30 9.13 1.01
C PHE A 74 -1.79 8.91 0.83
N VAL A 75 -0.96 9.29 1.80
CA VAL A 75 0.50 9.04 1.73
C VAL A 75 0.81 7.55 1.71
N PHE A 76 0.17 6.76 2.57
CA PHE A 76 0.34 5.30 2.58
C PHE A 76 -0.15 4.67 1.28
N PHE A 77 -1.27 5.12 0.75
CA PHE A 77 -1.80 4.67 -0.54
C PHE A 77 -0.81 4.93 -1.67
N MET A 78 -0.23 6.13 -1.74
CA MET A 78 0.78 6.47 -2.75
C MET A 78 2.05 5.62 -2.58
N MET A 79 2.49 5.37 -1.36
CA MET A 79 3.66 4.52 -1.05
C MET A 79 3.45 3.07 -1.52
N PHE A 80 2.31 2.45 -1.20
CA PHE A 80 2.02 1.08 -1.63
C PHE A 80 1.75 0.98 -3.14
N THR A 81 1.13 2.00 -3.73
CA THR A 81 0.96 2.08 -5.18
C THR A 81 2.31 2.14 -5.88
N TRP A 82 3.25 2.93 -5.36
CA TRP A 82 4.62 3.00 -5.86
C TRP A 82 5.35 1.67 -5.72
N LEU A 83 5.24 1.03 -4.55
CA LEU A 83 5.85 -0.26 -4.26
C LEU A 83 5.38 -1.34 -5.24
N LEU A 84 4.08 -1.39 -5.51
CA LEU A 84 3.47 -2.36 -6.42
C LEU A 84 3.67 -2.01 -7.90
N ALA A 85 3.77 -0.73 -8.25
CA ALA A 85 4.11 -0.31 -9.60
C ALA A 85 5.55 -0.74 -9.97
N GLY A 86 6.44 -0.85 -8.98
CA GLY A 86 7.82 -1.29 -9.20
C GLY A 86 8.67 -0.31 -10.02
N THR A 87 8.19 0.92 -10.22
CA THR A 87 8.83 1.95 -11.03
C THR A 87 9.30 3.12 -10.16
N ILE A 88 10.36 3.81 -10.58
CA ILE A 88 10.85 5.03 -9.91
C ILE A 88 9.83 6.16 -10.05
N THR A 89 9.17 6.25 -11.20
CA THR A 89 8.12 7.22 -11.50
C THR A 89 6.74 6.62 -11.28
N LEU A 90 5.92 7.29 -10.46
CA LEU A 90 4.51 6.97 -10.25
C LEU A 90 3.68 7.48 -11.43
N ASN A 91 3.42 6.63 -12.42
CA ASN A 91 2.45 6.91 -13.47
C ASN A 91 1.14 6.19 -13.16
N LEU A 92 0.21 6.89 -12.49
CA LEU A 92 -1.08 6.33 -12.11
C LEU A 92 -1.92 5.85 -13.30
N ALA A 93 -1.68 6.35 -14.52
CA ALA A 93 -2.37 5.89 -15.71
C ALA A 93 -1.87 4.52 -16.21
N ALA A 94 -0.66 4.11 -15.82
CA ALA A 94 -0.08 2.82 -16.15
C ALA A 94 -0.30 1.77 -15.04
N VAL A 95 -0.78 2.19 -13.87
CA VAL A 95 -1.09 1.28 -12.76
C VAL A 95 -2.44 0.61 -13.00
N THR A 96 -2.49 -0.71 -12.83
CA THR A 96 -3.73 -1.45 -13.00
C THR A 96 -4.75 -1.10 -11.90
N PRO A 97 -6.06 -1.12 -12.21
CA PRO A 97 -7.09 -0.85 -11.19
C PRO A 97 -6.99 -1.78 -9.97
N ALA A 98 -6.65 -3.06 -10.18
CA ALA A 98 -6.46 -4.02 -9.09
C ALA A 98 -5.32 -3.62 -8.13
N THR A 99 -4.20 -3.11 -8.65
CA THR A 99 -3.09 -2.59 -7.85
C THR A 99 -3.50 -1.39 -7.01
N LEU A 100 -4.32 -0.49 -7.56
CA LEU A 100 -4.85 0.64 -6.80
C LEU A 100 -5.79 0.17 -5.68
N VAL A 101 -6.65 -0.80 -5.95
CA VAL A 101 -7.54 -1.39 -4.93
C VAL A 101 -6.75 -2.07 -3.82
N ALA A 102 -5.75 -2.89 -4.17
CA ALA A 102 -4.88 -3.54 -3.18
C ALA A 102 -4.11 -2.52 -2.33
N SER A 103 -3.54 -1.49 -2.96
CA SER A 103 -2.81 -0.42 -2.25
C SER A 103 -3.73 0.37 -1.33
N ALA A 104 -4.96 0.67 -1.76
CA ALA A 104 -5.95 1.40 -0.97
C ALA A 104 -6.40 0.57 0.23
N LEU A 105 -6.57 -0.75 0.06
CA LEU A 105 -6.89 -1.66 1.15
C LEU A 105 -5.77 -1.67 2.21
N VAL A 106 -4.50 -1.85 1.79
CA VAL A 106 -3.37 -1.84 2.72
C VAL A 106 -3.28 -0.50 3.46
N ALA A 107 -3.36 0.61 2.74
CA ALA A 107 -3.29 1.94 3.32
C ALA A 107 -4.42 2.22 4.33
N LEU A 108 -5.62 1.72 4.06
CA LEU A 108 -6.75 1.85 4.97
C LEU A 108 -6.55 1.01 6.24
N VAL A 109 -6.10 -0.25 6.08
CA VAL A 109 -5.91 -1.18 7.20
C VAL A 109 -4.83 -0.69 8.16
N VAL A 110 -3.72 -0.14 7.66
CA VAL A 110 -2.62 0.41 8.50
C VAL A 110 -3.07 1.59 9.38
N LEU A 111 -4.17 2.26 9.02
CA LEU A 111 -4.62 3.49 9.68
C LEU A 111 -5.98 3.36 10.36
N LEU A 112 -6.52 2.14 10.45
CA LEU A 112 -7.70 1.90 11.25
C LEU A 112 -7.39 2.19 12.75
N PRO A 113 -8.36 2.67 13.54
CA PRO A 113 -8.13 2.89 14.97
C PRO A 113 -7.90 1.56 15.71
N ASN A 114 -6.96 1.57 16.67
CA ASN A 114 -6.51 0.39 17.44
C ASN A 114 -5.89 -0.72 16.58
N THR A 115 -5.27 -0.37 15.46
CA THR A 115 -4.47 -1.30 14.68
C THR A 115 -3.10 -1.53 15.32
N GLY A 116 -2.39 -2.58 14.88
CA GLY A 116 -1.18 -3.09 15.54
C GLY A 116 -1.43 -4.19 16.59
N THR A 117 -2.64 -4.75 16.65
CA THR A 117 -2.99 -5.86 17.57
C THR A 117 -3.11 -7.21 16.89
N SER A 118 -3.12 -7.25 15.55
CA SER A 118 -3.30 -8.47 14.76
C SER A 118 -2.70 -8.32 13.36
N GLU A 119 -2.08 -9.38 12.84
CA GLU A 119 -1.30 -9.39 11.61
C GLU A 119 -2.17 -9.60 10.35
N TRP A 120 -3.33 -8.94 10.26
CA TRP A 120 -4.31 -9.17 9.19
C TRP A 120 -3.72 -9.03 7.78
N LEU A 121 -2.84 -8.04 7.57
CA LEU A 121 -2.18 -7.83 6.27
C LEU A 121 -1.29 -9.01 5.88
N LEU A 122 -0.59 -9.60 6.84
CA LEU A 122 0.24 -10.79 6.63
C LEU A 122 -0.61 -12.02 6.38
N TRP A 123 -1.68 -12.23 7.15
CA TRP A 123 -2.57 -13.37 6.94
C TRP A 123 -3.26 -13.33 5.57
N LEU A 124 -3.72 -12.15 5.15
CA LEU A 124 -4.25 -11.97 3.81
C LEU A 124 -3.17 -12.24 2.75
N TRP A 125 -1.96 -11.72 2.94
CA TRP A 125 -0.87 -11.94 1.99
C TRP A 125 -0.49 -13.41 1.83
N ILE A 126 -0.44 -14.16 2.94
CA ILE A 126 -0.21 -15.61 2.93
C ILE A 126 -1.34 -16.32 2.17
N ALA A 127 -2.59 -15.97 2.46
CA ALA A 127 -3.75 -16.54 1.78
C ALA A 127 -3.69 -16.31 0.25
N GLU A 128 -3.43 -15.06 -0.18
CA GLU A 128 -3.35 -14.74 -1.61
C GLU A 128 -2.14 -15.38 -2.29
N THR A 129 -1.02 -15.51 -1.60
CA THR A 129 0.14 -16.26 -2.08
C THR A 129 -0.21 -17.74 -2.30
N ILE A 130 -0.97 -18.36 -1.39
CA ILE A 130 -1.41 -19.75 -1.52
C ILE A 130 -2.37 -19.90 -2.71
N VAL A 131 -3.38 -19.03 -2.81
CA VAL A 131 -4.40 -19.09 -3.88
C VAL A 131 -3.81 -18.84 -5.27
N THR A 132 -2.78 -18.00 -5.35
CA THR A 132 -2.03 -17.77 -6.60
C THR A 132 -0.93 -18.81 -6.87
N GLY A 133 -0.81 -19.84 -6.03
CA GLY A 133 0.19 -20.89 -6.18
C GLY A 133 1.64 -20.39 -6.03
N GLY A 134 1.85 -19.26 -5.38
CA GLY A 134 3.17 -18.64 -5.21
C GLY A 134 3.71 -17.94 -6.46
N ALA A 135 2.90 -17.77 -7.51
CA ALA A 135 3.34 -17.19 -8.79
C ALA A 135 3.94 -15.78 -8.66
N HIS A 136 3.56 -15.05 -7.61
CA HIS A 136 3.96 -13.66 -7.38
C HIS A 136 4.85 -13.48 -6.13
N LEU A 137 5.38 -14.59 -5.58
CA LEU A 137 6.15 -14.56 -4.35
C LEU A 137 7.44 -13.73 -4.51
N ALA A 138 7.47 -12.56 -3.89
CA ALA A 138 8.65 -11.72 -3.77
C ALA A 138 8.97 -11.46 -2.29
N ILE A 139 10.20 -11.72 -1.86
CA ILE A 139 10.61 -11.44 -0.47
C ILE A 139 11.02 -9.98 -0.32
N PHE A 140 11.89 -9.51 -1.21
CA PHE A 140 12.33 -8.12 -1.28
C PHE A 140 11.70 -7.45 -2.50
N PRO A 141 11.41 -6.14 -2.44
CA PRO A 141 11.01 -5.41 -3.63
C PRO A 141 12.14 -5.53 -4.67
N ALA A 142 11.76 -5.86 -5.90
CA ALA A 142 12.65 -5.80 -7.06
C ALA A 142 12.91 -4.32 -7.41
N ILE A 143 13.44 -3.55 -6.46
CA ILE A 143 13.96 -2.22 -6.76
C ILE A 143 15.16 -2.48 -7.66
N SER A 144 15.09 -1.99 -8.89
CA SER A 144 16.15 -2.07 -9.87
C SER A 144 17.40 -1.25 -9.49
N LEU A 145 17.73 -1.14 -8.20
CA LEU A 145 18.97 -0.59 -7.68
C LEU A 145 20.18 -1.30 -8.27
N PHE A 146 20.07 -2.61 -8.52
CA PHE A 146 21.14 -3.38 -9.15
C PHE A 146 21.26 -3.08 -10.66
N GLN A 147 20.17 -3.04 -11.45
CA GLN A 147 20.30 -2.68 -12.87
C GLN A 147 20.63 -1.20 -13.06
N MET A 148 20.27 -0.33 -12.11
CA MET A 148 20.74 1.06 -12.08
C MET A 148 22.21 1.15 -11.70
N ALA A 149 22.67 0.47 -10.64
CA ALA A 149 24.10 0.47 -10.30
C ALA A 149 24.90 -0.05 -11.50
N VAL A 150 24.43 -1.12 -12.14
CA VAL A 150 25.00 -1.66 -13.37
C VAL A 150 24.87 -0.67 -14.55
N ALA A 151 23.75 0.01 -14.78
CA ALA A 151 23.62 0.99 -15.87
C ALA A 151 24.49 2.25 -15.63
N THR A 152 24.60 2.69 -14.38
CA THR A 152 25.42 3.84 -13.98
C THR A 152 26.91 3.48 -13.95
N LEU A 153 27.26 2.23 -13.62
CA LEU A 153 28.64 1.72 -13.61
C LEU A 153 29.11 1.19 -14.98
N LEU A 154 28.20 0.73 -15.86
CA LEU A 154 28.53 0.15 -17.17
C LEU A 154 28.30 1.07 -18.37
N GLY A 155 27.91 2.33 -18.19
CA GLY A 155 28.19 3.34 -19.21
C GLY A 155 27.09 4.37 -19.45
N GLY A 156 27.30 5.56 -18.88
CA GLY A 156 27.01 6.81 -19.57
C GLY A 156 27.94 7.02 -20.78
N GLY A 157 27.90 6.11 -21.75
CA GLY A 157 28.73 6.21 -22.95
C GLY A 157 28.53 5.06 -23.93
N ALA A 158 27.53 5.17 -24.82
CA ALA A 158 27.60 4.70 -26.20
C ALA A 158 26.29 5.03 -26.96
N LEU A 159 26.35 6.08 -27.78
CA LEU A 159 25.89 6.17 -29.18
C LEU A 159 24.59 5.45 -29.59
N GLY A 160 23.60 6.25 -30.00
CA GLY A 160 22.40 5.84 -30.75
C GLY A 160 21.39 6.98 -30.83
#